data_AF-A0A4U3L441-F1
#
_entry.id   AF-A0A4U3L441-F1
#
_cell.length_a   1.000
_cell.length_b   1.000
_cell.length_c   1.000
_cell.angle_alpha   90.00
_cell.angle_beta   90.00
_cell.angle_gamma   90.00
#
_symmetry.space_group_name_H-M   'P 1'
#
loop_
_entity.id
_entity.type
_entity.pdbx_description
1 polymer ?
#
loop_
_entity_poly.entity_id
_entity_poly.type
_entity_poly.pdbx_seq_one_letter_code
_entity_poly.pdbx_strand_id
1 'polypeptide(L)'
;MTQSLQDIFTLEDNERFDEAFDTYSKLYNQNKNDYKVWKHFYFFLWSVIEDAPSSFHDKVNLRHLLQIMFDEGKKTFAGNADFNFIAGYTVSIFPYEYGDYDDLEKEGKQMLFKAVQLQPDNLIYRMVYLGSISNVTNNYTDKQRLTQHKKC
;
A
#
# COMPACT_ATOMS: atom_id res chain seq x y z
N MET A 1 -13.93 -13.90 -15.06
CA MET A 1 -13.76 -12.51 -14.62
C MET A 1 -15.17 -11.96 -14.46
N THR A 2 -15.55 -11.39 -13.32
CA THR A 2 -16.87 -10.77 -13.17
C THR A 2 -16.96 -9.61 -14.17
N GLN A 3 -17.97 -9.63 -15.03
CA GLN A 3 -18.21 -8.64 -16.10
C GLN A 3 -17.99 -7.19 -15.61
N SER A 4 -18.33 -6.92 -14.34
CA SER A 4 -18.18 -5.62 -13.68
C SER A 4 -16.74 -5.09 -13.59
N LEU A 5 -15.71 -5.92 -13.38
CA LEU A 5 -14.32 -5.42 -13.28
C LEU A 5 -13.78 -4.99 -14.64
N GLN A 6 -14.15 -5.70 -15.70
CA GLN A 6 -13.70 -5.36 -17.06
C GLN A 6 -14.28 -4.02 -17.51
N ASP A 7 -15.54 -3.76 -17.16
CA ASP A 7 -16.20 -2.49 -17.42
C ASP A 7 -15.49 -1.34 -16.67
N ILE A 8 -15.07 -1.59 -15.42
CA ILE A 8 -14.32 -0.60 -14.63
C ILE A 8 -12.95 -0.32 -15.23
N PHE A 9 -12.20 -1.34 -15.66
CA PHE A 9 -10.91 -1.12 -16.32
C PHE A 9 -11.04 -0.28 -17.59
N THR A 10 -12.13 -0.47 -18.34
CA THR A 10 -12.43 0.39 -19.50
C THR A 10 -12.68 1.84 -19.08
N LEU A 11 -13.30 2.09 -17.93
CA LEU A 11 -13.46 3.45 -17.40
C LEU A 11 -12.12 4.06 -16.97
N GLU A 12 -11.25 3.27 -16.33
CA GLU A 12 -9.88 3.68 -15.96
C GLU A 12 -9.05 4.06 -17.20
N ASP A 13 -9.05 3.20 -18.23
CA ASP A 13 -8.31 3.42 -19.49
C ASP A 13 -8.78 4.69 -20.24
N ASN A 14 -10.03 5.10 -20.03
CA ASN A 14 -10.61 6.31 -20.62
C ASN A 14 -10.55 7.51 -19.66
N GLU A 15 -9.81 7.42 -18.55
CA GLU A 15 -9.65 8.48 -17.54
C GLU A 15 -10.98 8.96 -16.92
N ARG A 16 -12.01 8.10 -16.93
CA ARG A 16 -13.35 8.40 -16.36
C ARG A 16 -13.36 8.10 -14.86
N PHE A 17 -12.50 8.79 -14.10
CA PHE A 17 -12.23 8.51 -12.68
C PHE A 17 -13.47 8.56 -11.78
N ASP A 18 -14.33 9.57 -11.94
CA ASP A 18 -15.57 9.69 -11.15
C ASP A 18 -16.46 8.43 -11.33
N GLU A 19 -16.60 7.94 -12.56
CA GLU A 19 -17.45 6.79 -12.87
C GLU A 19 -16.81 5.46 -12.47
N ALA A 20 -15.49 5.34 -12.64
CA ALA A 20 -14.73 4.19 -12.14
C ALA A 20 -14.88 4.09 -10.62
N PHE A 21 -14.72 5.21 -9.89
CA PHE A 21 -14.89 5.27 -8.45
C PHE A 21 -16.30 4.85 -7.99
N ASP A 22 -17.35 5.40 -8.62
CA ASP A 22 -18.74 5.05 -8.29
C ASP A 22 -19.02 3.57 -8.52
N THR A 23 -18.47 3.01 -9.61
CA THR A 23 -18.67 1.62 -9.97
C THR A 23 -17.90 0.68 -9.04
N TYR A 24 -16.65 1.01 -8.71
CA TYR A 24 -15.88 0.31 -7.69
C TYR A 24 -16.57 0.34 -6.33
N SER A 25 -17.03 1.50 -5.89
CA SER A 25 -17.69 1.68 -4.59
C SER A 25 -18.94 0.79 -4.47
N LYS A 26 -19.76 0.74 -5.52
CA LYS A 26 -20.92 -0.16 -5.58
C LYS A 26 -20.50 -1.63 -5.55
N LEU A 27 -19.52 -2.02 -6.37
CA LEU A 27 -19.04 -3.39 -6.46
C LEU A 27 -18.44 -3.88 -5.14
N TYR A 28 -17.64 -3.05 -4.49
CA TYR A 28 -17.01 -3.34 -3.20
C TYR A 28 -18.05 -3.48 -2.08
N ASN A 29 -19.04 -2.59 -2.01
CA ASN A 29 -20.10 -2.68 -1.00
C ASN A 29 -20.92 -3.97 -1.10
N GLN A 30 -21.07 -4.52 -2.31
CA GLN A 30 -21.75 -5.80 -2.54
C GLN A 30 -20.86 -7.02 -2.26
N ASN A 31 -19.54 -6.86 -2.30
CA ASN A 31 -18.57 -7.96 -2.30
C ASN A 31 -17.39 -7.70 -1.34
N LYS A 32 -17.67 -7.22 -0.12
CA LYS A 32 -16.63 -6.80 0.85
C LYS A 32 -15.58 -7.88 1.18
N ASN A 33 -15.94 -9.16 1.05
CA ASN A 33 -15.05 -10.30 1.33
C ASN A 33 -14.34 -10.84 0.07
N ASP A 34 -14.54 -10.22 -1.09
CA ASP A 34 -13.84 -10.61 -2.32
C ASP A 34 -12.51 -9.85 -2.41
N TYR A 35 -11.42 -10.59 -2.20
CA TYR A 35 -10.07 -10.05 -2.26
C TYR A 35 -9.74 -9.43 -3.62
N LYS A 36 -10.27 -9.98 -4.72
CA LYS A 36 -10.00 -9.44 -6.05
C LYS A 36 -10.64 -8.08 -6.22
N VAL A 37 -11.88 -7.91 -5.75
CA VAL A 37 -12.56 -6.61 -5.75
C VAL A 37 -11.83 -5.61 -4.87
N TRP A 38 -11.47 -6.01 -3.64
CA TRP A 38 -10.68 -5.16 -2.73
C TRP A 38 -9.37 -4.72 -3.38
N LYS A 39 -8.62 -5.65 -3.98
CA LYS A 39 -7.31 -5.37 -4.58
C LYS A 39 -7.40 -4.32 -5.68
N HIS A 40 -8.31 -4.52 -6.63
CA HIS A 40 -8.45 -3.60 -7.76
C HIS A 40 -8.92 -2.22 -7.31
N PHE A 41 -9.88 -2.16 -6.38
CA PHE A 41 -10.33 -0.87 -5.86
C PHE A 41 -9.24 -0.16 -5.06
N TYR A 42 -8.51 -0.88 -4.21
CA TYR A 42 -7.39 -0.32 -3.45
C TYR A 42 -6.29 0.24 -4.37
N PHE A 43 -5.92 -0.49 -5.43
CA PHE A 43 -4.96 0.00 -6.43
C PHE A 43 -5.48 1.21 -7.19
N PHE A 44 -6.75 1.22 -7.59
CA PHE A 44 -7.37 2.38 -8.22
C PHE A 44 -7.24 3.61 -7.32
N LEU A 45 -7.65 3.51 -6.06
CA LEU A 45 -7.55 4.62 -5.09
C LEU A 45 -6.11 5.12 -4.90
N TRP A 46 -5.14 4.21 -4.99
CA TRP A 46 -3.73 4.58 -4.90
C TRP A 46 -3.22 5.26 -6.18
N SER A 47 -3.63 4.80 -7.37
CA SER A 47 -3.25 5.42 -8.65
C SER A 47 -3.82 6.83 -8.84
N VAL A 48 -5.08 7.04 -8.44
CA VAL A 48 -5.75 8.34 -8.58
C VAL A 48 -5.21 9.42 -7.63
N ILE A 49 -4.29 9.09 -6.72
CA ILE A 49 -3.54 10.11 -5.96
C ILE A 49 -2.80 11.04 -6.94
N GLU A 50 -2.15 10.46 -7.96
CA GLU A 50 -1.33 11.19 -8.92
C GLU A 50 -2.09 11.44 -10.23
N ASP A 51 -2.87 10.47 -10.70
CA ASP A 51 -3.37 10.47 -12.08
C ASP A 51 -4.70 11.23 -12.25
N ALA A 52 -5.47 11.43 -11.18
CA ALA A 52 -6.79 12.06 -11.27
C ALA A 52 -6.72 13.60 -11.19
N PRO A 53 -7.61 14.32 -11.89
CA PRO A 53 -7.66 15.77 -11.83
C PRO A 53 -8.09 16.27 -10.44
N SER A 54 -7.70 17.48 -10.07
CA SER A 54 -8.04 18.08 -8.76
C SER A 54 -9.54 18.07 -8.47
N SER A 55 -10.38 18.21 -9.49
CA SER A 55 -11.84 18.14 -9.37
C SER A 55 -12.36 16.81 -8.81
N PHE A 56 -11.61 15.72 -8.95
CA PHE A 56 -11.92 14.44 -8.34
C PHE A 56 -11.50 14.44 -6.86
N HIS A 57 -10.31 14.95 -6.55
CA HIS A 57 -9.80 15.08 -5.18
C HIS A 57 -10.67 15.99 -4.30
N ASP A 58 -11.29 17.02 -4.88
CA ASP A 58 -12.21 17.91 -4.17
C ASP A 58 -13.49 17.19 -3.69
N LYS A 59 -13.89 16.11 -4.39
CA LYS A 59 -15.10 15.33 -4.08
C LYS A 59 -14.82 14.14 -3.18
N VAL A 60 -13.64 13.53 -3.31
CA VAL A 60 -13.29 12.26 -2.67
C VAL A 60 -12.16 12.46 -1.67
N ASN A 61 -12.44 12.19 -0.40
CA ASN A 61 -11.40 12.12 0.63
C ASN A 61 -10.61 10.82 0.51
N LEU A 62 -9.66 10.80 -0.44
CA LEU A 62 -8.85 9.63 -0.77
C LEU A 62 -8.09 9.05 0.42
N ARG A 63 -7.46 9.92 1.21
CA ARG A 63 -6.73 9.53 2.42
C ARG A 63 -7.61 8.75 3.39
N HIS A 64 -8.78 9.28 3.71
CA HIS A 64 -9.70 8.62 4.62
C HIS A 64 -10.19 7.28 4.06
N LEU A 65 -10.45 7.21 2.76
CA LEU A 65 -10.92 5.98 2.13
C LEU A 65 -9.83 4.91 2.04
N LEU A 66 -8.59 5.29 1.72
CA LEU A 66 -7.43 4.40 1.73
C LEU A 66 -7.18 3.83 3.12
N GLN A 67 -7.33 4.65 4.17
CA GLN A 67 -7.26 4.20 5.56
C GLN A 67 -8.37 3.18 5.88
N ILE A 68 -9.63 3.46 5.52
CA ILE A 68 -10.75 2.52 5.71
C ILE A 68 -10.46 1.19 4.99
N MET A 69 -10.07 1.24 3.72
CA MET A 69 -9.82 0.04 2.93
C MET A 69 -8.64 -0.77 3.47
N PHE A 70 -7.60 -0.09 3.96
CA PHE A 70 -6.48 -0.74 4.63
C PHE A 70 -6.93 -1.47 5.90
N ASP A 71 -7.68 -0.81 6.78
CA ASP A 71 -8.15 -1.41 8.03
C ASP A 71 -9.16 -2.54 7.83
N GLU A 72 -10.10 -2.40 6.88
CA GLU A 72 -11.02 -3.48 6.49
C GLU A 72 -10.25 -4.67 5.87
N GLY A 73 -9.27 -4.37 5.02
CA GLY A 73 -8.43 -5.37 4.39
C GLY A 73 -7.62 -6.17 5.42
N LYS A 74 -7.05 -5.51 6.43
CA LYS A 74 -6.32 -6.19 7.52
C LYS A 74 -7.21 -7.18 8.27
N LYS A 75 -8.46 -6.82 8.55
CA LYS A 75 -9.41 -7.70 9.25
C LYS A 75 -9.81 -8.91 8.41
N THR A 76 -9.88 -8.74 7.09
CA THR A 76 -10.51 -9.72 6.19
C THR A 76 -9.49 -10.62 5.48
N PHE A 77 -8.36 -10.05 5.06
CA PHE A 77 -7.40 -10.69 4.15
C PHE A 77 -6.01 -10.87 4.77
N ALA A 78 -5.86 -10.73 6.09
CA ALA A 78 -4.58 -10.92 6.77
C ALA A 78 -3.89 -12.27 6.49
N GLY A 79 -4.62 -13.31 6.12
CA GLY A 79 -4.07 -14.62 5.74
C GLY A 79 -3.62 -14.73 4.27
N ASN A 80 -3.85 -13.72 3.44
CA ASN A 80 -3.49 -13.70 2.04
C ASN A 80 -2.11 -13.04 1.84
N ALA A 81 -1.17 -13.75 1.21
CA ALA A 81 0.19 -13.24 0.99
C ALA A 81 0.21 -11.99 0.09
N ASP A 82 -0.60 -11.98 -0.98
CA ASP A 82 -0.71 -10.87 -1.93
C ASP A 82 -1.28 -9.61 -1.26
N PHE A 83 -2.25 -9.76 -0.36
CA PHE A 83 -2.76 -8.65 0.47
C PHE A 83 -1.64 -8.03 1.30
N ASN A 84 -0.92 -8.86 2.05
CA ASN A 84 0.16 -8.40 2.93
C ASN A 84 1.30 -7.75 2.13
N PHE A 85 1.59 -8.26 0.94
CA PHE A 85 2.58 -7.66 0.05
C PHE A 85 2.14 -6.28 -0.45
N ILE A 86 0.96 -6.19 -1.04
CA ILE A 86 0.46 -4.95 -1.67
C ILE A 86 0.30 -3.85 -0.63
N ALA A 87 -0.48 -4.12 0.42
CA ALA A 87 -0.75 -3.13 1.45
C ALA A 87 0.51 -2.81 2.27
N GLY A 88 1.37 -3.81 2.51
CA GLY A 88 2.65 -3.58 3.17
C GLY A 88 3.58 -2.67 2.36
N TYR A 89 3.64 -2.89 1.04
CA TYR A 89 4.43 -2.08 0.14
C TYR A 89 3.90 -0.65 0.08
N THR A 90 2.62 -0.44 -0.28
CA THR A 90 2.03 0.91 -0.44
C THR A 90 2.13 1.75 0.82
N VAL A 91 1.86 1.16 1.99
CA VAL A 91 1.99 1.85 3.28
C VAL A 91 3.44 2.14 3.62
N SER A 92 4.39 1.27 3.25
CA SER A 92 5.82 1.52 3.51
C SER A 92 6.44 2.61 2.64
N ILE A 93 5.91 2.86 1.43
CA ILE A 93 6.44 3.87 0.51
C ILE A 93 5.74 5.23 0.61
N PHE A 94 4.45 5.25 0.98
CA PHE A 94 3.66 6.47 1.17
C PHE A 94 2.85 6.44 2.48
N PRO A 95 3.48 6.26 3.64
CA PRO A 95 2.79 6.15 4.93
C PRO A 95 1.93 7.38 5.27
N TYR A 96 2.32 8.58 4.82
CA TYR A 96 1.56 9.81 5.04
C TYR A 96 0.14 9.79 4.46
N GLU A 97 -0.13 8.93 3.47
CA GLU A 97 -1.46 8.79 2.87
C GLU A 97 -2.40 7.89 3.68
N TYR A 98 -1.94 7.33 4.79
CA TYR A 98 -2.71 6.39 5.61
C TYR A 98 -2.82 6.81 7.08
N GLY A 99 -1.97 7.71 7.61
CA GLY A 99 -2.00 8.12 9.02
C GLY A 99 -0.64 8.50 9.63
N ASP A 100 -0.39 8.07 10.87
CA ASP A 100 0.85 8.33 11.60
C ASP A 100 2.04 7.56 11.01
N TYR A 101 3.06 8.31 10.58
CA TYR A 101 4.13 7.87 9.72
C TYR A 101 4.97 6.73 10.32
N ASP A 102 5.38 6.87 11.59
CA ASP A 102 6.35 5.94 12.21
C ASP A 102 5.72 4.56 12.47
N ASP A 103 4.45 4.55 12.91
CA ASP A 103 3.70 3.32 13.17
C ASP A 103 3.37 2.58 11.87
N LEU A 104 3.00 3.33 10.83
CA LEU A 104 2.66 2.77 9.52
C LEU A 104 3.88 2.22 8.78
N GLU A 105 5.04 2.88 8.85
CA GLU A 105 6.27 2.35 8.26
C GLU A 105 6.63 0.99 8.89
N LYS A 106 6.50 0.87 10.21
CA LYS A 106 6.72 -0.38 10.93
C LYS A 106 5.68 -1.43 10.58
N GLU A 107 4.40 -1.07 10.54
CA GLU A 107 3.31 -1.98 10.15
C GLU A 107 3.50 -2.50 8.73
N GLY A 108 3.84 -1.62 7.78
CA GLY A 108 4.13 -2.00 6.40
C GLY A 108 5.25 -3.04 6.29
N LYS A 109 6.37 -2.83 7.01
CA LYS A 109 7.47 -3.80 7.07
C LYS A 109 7.05 -5.15 7.65
N GLN A 110 6.20 -5.16 8.69
CA GLN A 110 5.68 -6.40 9.27
C GLN A 110 4.76 -7.14 8.29
N MET A 111 3.96 -6.42 7.52
CA MET A 111 3.13 -7.02 6.47
C MET A 111 3.99 -7.61 5.35
N LEU A 112 5.02 -6.90 4.88
CA LEU A 112 5.98 -7.45 3.91
C LEU A 112 6.65 -8.73 4.42
N PHE A 113 7.08 -8.75 5.68
CA PHE A 113 7.61 -9.96 6.31
C PHE A 113 6.59 -11.10 6.31
N LYS A 114 5.34 -10.80 6.67
CA LYS A 114 4.27 -11.79 6.69
C LYS A 114 3.97 -12.36 5.30
N ALA A 115 4.04 -11.55 4.25
CA ALA A 115 3.92 -12.03 2.87
C ALA A 115 5.00 -13.07 2.51
N VAL A 116 6.24 -12.83 2.94
CA VAL A 116 7.35 -13.79 2.79
C VAL A 116 7.11 -15.06 3.59
N GLN A 117 6.58 -14.96 4.82
CA GLN A 117 6.27 -16.15 5.62
C GLN A 117 5.15 -17.00 5.00
N LEU A 118 4.13 -16.36 4.43
CA LEU A 118 3.00 -17.05 3.80
C LEU A 118 3.37 -17.67 2.45
N GLN A 119 4.31 -17.06 1.70
CA GLN A 119 4.75 -17.57 0.40
C GLN A 119 6.28 -17.41 0.24
N PRO A 120 7.08 -18.28 0.89
CA PRO A 120 8.55 -18.14 0.94
C PRO A 120 9.25 -18.30 -0.40
N ASP A 121 8.64 -19.04 -1.34
CA ASP A 121 9.17 -19.27 -2.68
C ASP A 121 8.93 -18.07 -3.62
N ASN A 122 8.16 -17.06 -3.21
CA ASN A 122 7.96 -15.85 -4.00
C ASN A 122 9.17 -14.91 -3.86
N LEU A 123 10.04 -14.95 -4.87
CA LEU A 123 11.26 -14.14 -4.91
C LEU A 123 10.98 -12.63 -4.86
N ILE A 124 9.88 -12.15 -5.44
CA ILE A 124 9.53 -10.73 -5.45
C ILE A 124 9.22 -10.28 -4.01
N TYR A 125 8.39 -11.04 -3.29
CA TYR A 125 8.05 -10.72 -1.90
C TYR A 125 9.29 -10.68 -1.02
N ARG A 126 10.19 -11.65 -1.20
CA ARG A 126 11.46 -11.70 -0.48
C ARG A 126 12.36 -10.51 -0.81
N MET A 127 12.51 -10.16 -2.09
CA MET A 127 13.35 -9.03 -2.51
C MET A 127 12.86 -7.71 -1.93
N VAL A 128 11.56 -7.44 -2.00
CA VAL A 128 10.98 -6.20 -1.48
C VAL A 128 11.09 -6.13 0.04
N TYR A 129 10.83 -7.23 0.75
CA TYR A 129 11.04 -7.28 2.20
C TYR A 129 12.51 -7.01 2.57
N LEU A 130 13.46 -7.63 1.87
CA LEU A 130 14.90 -7.39 2.09
C LEU A 130 15.32 -5.95 1.74
N GLY A 131 14.65 -5.29 0.79
CA GLY A 131 14.85 -3.87 0.52
C GLY A 131 14.26 -2.95 1.60
N SER A 132 13.18 -3.40 2.27
CA SER A 132 12.50 -2.64 3.32
C SER A 132 13.25 -2.65 4.67
N ILE A 133 14.12 -3.64 4.90
CA ILE A 133 15.00 -3.66 6.06
C ILE A 133 16.16 -2.69 5.78
N SER A 134 16.15 -1.53 6.43
CA SER A 134 17.27 -0.60 6.36
C SER A 134 18.56 -1.36 6.70
N ASN A 135 19.61 -1.26 5.87
CA ASN A 135 20.95 -1.72 6.24
C ASN A 135 21.46 -0.83 7.38
N VAL A 136 21.07 -1.13 8.62
CA VAL A 136 21.68 -0.53 9.82
C VAL A 136 23.04 -1.18 10.03
N THR A 137 23.98 -0.85 9.15
CA THR A 137 25.41 -0.86 9.45
C THR A 137 26.02 0.46 8.97
N ASN A 138 25.43 1.58 9.38
CA ASN A 138 26.17 2.84 9.47
C ASN A 138 26.88 2.91 10.84
N ASN A 139 27.82 1.99 11.07
CA ASN A 139 28.83 2.10 12.14
C ASN A 139 30.03 2.95 11.68
N TYR A 140 29.84 3.85 10.71
CA TYR A 140 30.89 4.73 10.20
C TYR A 140 30.90 6.13 10.83
N THR A 141 29.84 6.53 11.53
CA THR A 141 29.75 7.88 12.15
C THR A 141 30.24 7.97 13.59
N ASP A 142 30.34 6.86 14.34
CA ASP A 142 30.82 6.91 15.74
C ASP A 142 32.33 6.74 15.91
N LYS A 143 33.04 6.14 14.93
CA LYS A 143 34.51 5.99 15.02
C LYS A 143 35.30 7.24 14.62
N GLN A 144 34.69 8.19 13.89
CA GLN A 144 35.41 9.41 13.48
C GLN A 144 35.33 10.55 14.51
N ARG A 145 34.31 10.58 15.38
CA ARG A 145 34.20 11.58 16.47
C ARG A 145 35.10 11.27 17.67
N LEU A 146 35.39 10.00 17.95
CA LEU A 146 36.27 9.60 19.07
C LEU A 146 37.77 9.78 18.78
N THR A 147 38.18 9.93 17.52
CA THR A 147 39.58 10.22 17.15
C THR A 147 39.94 11.71 17.10
N GLN A 148 38.96 12.62 17.05
CA GLN A 148 39.24 14.08 17.05
C GLN A 148 39.26 14.70 18.46
N HIS A 149 38.66 14.07 19.47
CA HIS A 149 38.67 14.60 20.86
C HIS A 149 39.84 14.13 21.74
N LYS A 150 40.89 13.51 21.17
CA LYS A 150 42.16 13.22 21.87
C LYS A 150 43.34 14.09 21.41
N LYS A 151 43.09 15.17 20.65
CA LYS A 151 44.08 16.19 20.31
C LYS A 151 43.47 17.58 20.47
N CYS A 152 43.39 18.05 21.72
CA CYS A 152 43.50 19.45 22.14
C CYS A 152 43.66 19.45 23.66
#